data_AF-A0A850MMV8-F1
#
_entry.id   AF-A0A850MMV8-F1
#
_cell.length_a   1.000
_cell.length_b   1.000
_cell.length_c   1.000
_cell.angle_alpha   90.00
_cell.angle_beta   90.00
_cell.angle_gamma   90.00
#
_symmetry.space_group_name_H-M   'P 1'
#
loop_
_entity.id
_entity.type
_entity.pdbx_description
1 polymer ?
#
loop_
_entity_poly.entity_id
_entity_poly.type
_entity_poly.pdbx_seq_one_letter_code
_entity_poly.pdbx_strand_id
1 'polypeptide(L)'
;MAEDKVINELTKIKGLNKKSAIKIYRAGVKSIKKLGSSNPEDLSKITGIAKKQLTTWIILARAQERKKFVEVDTAAAELSQLIEIKIEDAKRLVSSGVMSVEDLAEESADLLSEDTGLSVDIIQKWIKNAKEVKKLPAEKRKVVVVPSAETTFGSKMSGAFFGSSSGFTNIYNDSSSFGQSIIFVLISSVLLWFYLSMSQAVIGDFSLVTLWEMTQLSIPIVVETLEITLYPIVLVGGIIIVIIGWLLFGKIVASARNLEFKGTSAVLGFAMAPGILLLIVIAGKFLPMLPIDIRTWLLPAMLGIFTFWMAITFLRGLAFSPRGKQVTAVAPGIKAPTPAETTLEVVEEVKERPSVAPPPMPIKKAGPINLTNFGIIAQNEITALQQAGYVTSIDLLRANSKDIAKKTNIQQSKIIIWRIISDLMRVPGMDLQYAMILAKSGVRSVKHLSKINENALKVQVLDTISKENISTTITANMLSEWIQRAKSL
;
A
#
# COMPACT_ATOMS: atom_id res chain seq x y z
N MET A 1 3.94 22.86 -23.28
CA MET A 1 3.64 21.42 -23.06
C MET A 1 4.78 20.64 -22.41
N ALA A 2 6.03 20.73 -22.88
CA ALA A 2 7.13 19.98 -22.26
C ALA A 2 7.45 20.45 -20.82
N GLU A 3 7.40 21.75 -20.56
CA GLU A 3 7.65 22.34 -19.22
C GLU A 3 6.61 21.90 -18.18
N ASP A 4 5.32 22.05 -18.46
CA ASP A 4 4.26 21.66 -17.51
C ASP A 4 4.30 20.19 -17.13
N LYS A 5 4.62 19.31 -18.09
CA LYS A 5 4.75 17.87 -17.85
C LYS A 5 5.86 17.57 -16.85
N VAL A 6 7.02 18.23 -17.01
CA VAL A 6 8.17 18.05 -16.11
C VAL A 6 7.90 18.64 -14.73
N ILE A 7 7.29 19.83 -14.67
CA ILE A 7 6.91 20.46 -13.39
C ILE A 7 5.94 19.55 -12.63
N ASN A 8 4.91 19.03 -13.30
CA ASN A 8 3.95 18.12 -12.69
C ASN A 8 4.62 16.83 -12.20
N GLU A 9 5.61 16.31 -12.93
CA GLU A 9 6.37 15.14 -12.47
C GLU A 9 7.18 15.45 -11.21
N LEU A 10 7.92 16.56 -11.18
CA LEU A 10 8.69 16.99 -10.02
C LEU A 10 7.79 17.19 -8.78
N THR A 11 6.60 17.78 -8.94
CA THR A 11 5.66 17.98 -7.81
C THR A 11 5.15 16.69 -7.16
N LYS A 12 5.40 15.51 -7.75
CA LYS A 12 5.13 14.22 -7.09
C LYS A 12 6.05 13.96 -5.88
N ILE A 13 7.17 14.67 -5.78
CA ILE A 13 8.07 14.58 -4.62
C ILE A 13 7.41 15.27 -3.42
N LYS A 14 7.22 14.52 -2.34
CA LYS A 14 6.54 15.01 -1.13
C LYS A 14 7.20 16.29 -0.60
N GLY A 15 6.40 17.35 -0.48
CA GLY A 15 6.85 18.66 0.04
C GLY A 15 7.49 19.58 -1.01
N LEU A 16 7.59 19.17 -2.29
CA LEU A 16 8.05 20.05 -3.36
C LEU A 16 6.85 20.76 -4.01
N ASN A 17 6.70 22.07 -3.75
CA ASN A 17 5.61 22.86 -4.32
C ASN A 17 5.89 23.28 -5.78
N LYS A 18 4.84 23.66 -6.52
CA LYS A 18 4.92 24.05 -7.94
C LYS A 18 5.91 25.19 -8.20
N LYS A 19 5.96 26.20 -7.32
CA LYS A 19 6.89 27.34 -7.43
C LYS A 19 8.35 26.89 -7.35
N SER A 20 8.67 25.96 -6.44
CA SER A 20 10.02 25.41 -6.28
C SER A 20 10.37 24.47 -7.44
N ALA A 21 9.40 23.68 -7.92
CA ALA A 21 9.58 22.84 -9.11
C ALA A 21 9.91 23.66 -10.36
N ILE A 22 9.27 24.83 -10.56
CA ILE A 22 9.60 25.76 -11.65
C ILE A 22 11.04 26.27 -11.52
N LYS A 23 11.48 26.66 -10.33
CA LYS A 23 12.87 27.10 -10.09
C LYS A 23 13.88 26.00 -10.41
N ILE A 24 13.61 24.78 -9.95
CA ILE A 24 14.44 23.59 -10.21
C ILE A 24 14.50 23.28 -11.72
N TYR A 25 13.36 23.37 -12.41
CA TYR A 25 13.29 23.19 -13.87
C TYR A 25 14.14 24.23 -14.61
N ARG A 26 14.02 25.50 -14.24
CA ARG A 26 14.81 26.61 -14.81
C ARG A 26 16.31 26.47 -14.54
N ALA A 27 16.70 25.79 -13.45
CA ALA A 27 18.08 25.41 -13.17
C ALA A 27 18.59 24.21 -14.01
N GLY A 28 17.84 23.78 -15.03
CA GLY A 28 18.23 22.71 -15.95
C GLY A 28 17.87 21.29 -15.48
N VAL A 29 17.16 21.14 -14.35
CA VAL A 29 16.74 19.83 -13.85
C VAL A 29 15.42 19.44 -14.49
N LYS A 30 15.51 18.67 -15.58
CA LYS A 30 14.35 18.30 -16.42
C LYS A 30 13.68 16.96 -16.04
N SER A 31 14.09 16.31 -14.96
CA SER A 31 13.50 15.04 -14.51
C SER A 31 13.81 14.76 -13.03
N ILE A 32 13.01 13.86 -12.41
CA ILE A 32 13.27 13.36 -11.04
C ILE A 32 14.66 12.70 -10.96
N LYS A 33 15.07 11.98 -12.02
CA LYS A 33 16.39 11.37 -12.15
C LYS A 33 17.51 12.39 -12.05
N LYS A 34 17.39 13.45 -12.85
CA LYS A 34 18.39 14.51 -12.84
C LYS A 34 18.44 15.16 -11.47
N LEU A 35 17.29 15.41 -10.82
CA LEU A 35 17.23 15.95 -9.47
C LEU A 35 17.95 15.04 -8.46
N GLY A 36 17.70 13.72 -8.51
CA GLY A 36 18.36 12.75 -7.64
C GLY A 36 19.89 12.73 -7.79
N SER A 37 20.40 13.04 -8.98
CA SER A 37 21.85 13.11 -9.27
C SER A 37 22.49 14.48 -9.01
N SER A 38 21.70 15.53 -8.77
CA SER A 38 22.24 16.89 -8.65
C SER A 38 22.92 17.16 -7.31
N ASN A 39 23.91 18.04 -7.31
CA ASN A 39 24.54 18.56 -6.10
C ASN A 39 23.62 19.63 -5.45
N PRO A 40 23.24 19.50 -4.17
CA PRO A 40 22.40 20.49 -3.49
C PRO A 40 23.07 21.88 -3.39
N GLU A 41 24.40 21.97 -3.35
CA GLU A 41 25.10 23.26 -3.26
C GLU A 41 24.96 24.07 -4.54
N ASP A 42 25.21 23.44 -5.68
CA ASP A 42 25.10 24.09 -7.00
C ASP A 42 23.66 24.51 -7.28
N LEU A 43 22.70 23.64 -6.96
CA LEU A 43 21.28 23.97 -7.11
C LEU A 43 20.86 25.09 -6.16
N SER A 44 21.42 25.17 -4.95
CA SER A 44 21.09 26.24 -4.00
C SER A 44 21.54 27.59 -4.53
N LYS A 45 22.75 27.67 -5.11
CA LYS A 45 23.28 28.89 -5.75
C LYS A 45 22.41 29.35 -6.93
N ILE A 46 21.96 28.42 -7.77
CA ILE A 46 21.17 28.76 -8.98
C ILE A 46 19.71 29.09 -8.64
N THR A 47 19.08 28.35 -7.73
CA THR A 47 17.63 28.46 -7.47
C THR A 47 17.28 29.42 -6.33
N GLY A 48 18.25 29.77 -5.47
CA GLY A 48 18.02 30.50 -4.23
C GLY A 48 17.24 29.71 -3.18
N ILE A 49 17.11 28.39 -3.32
CA ILE A 49 16.43 27.52 -2.36
C ILE A 49 17.43 27.08 -1.30
N ALA A 50 17.01 27.01 -0.04
CA ALA A 50 17.86 26.58 1.07
C ALA A 50 18.44 25.18 0.83
N LYS A 51 19.76 25.03 0.98
CA LYS A 51 20.50 23.76 0.80
C LYS A 51 19.83 22.59 1.54
N LYS A 52 19.39 22.80 2.78
CA LYS A 52 18.72 21.77 3.60
C LYS A 52 17.45 21.21 2.91
N GLN A 53 16.62 22.08 2.33
CA GLN A 53 15.40 21.67 1.61
C GLN A 53 15.74 20.91 0.33
N LEU A 54 16.71 21.40 -0.45
CA LEU A 54 17.18 20.70 -1.65
C LEU A 54 17.71 19.30 -1.33
N THR A 55 18.51 19.16 -0.27
CA THR A 55 19.00 17.85 0.19
C THR A 55 17.84 16.90 0.51
N THR A 56 16.81 17.36 1.21
CA THR A 56 15.62 16.54 1.49
C THR A 56 14.92 16.10 0.21
N TRP A 57 14.69 17.01 -0.74
CA TRP A 57 14.03 16.67 -2.00
C TRP A 57 14.87 15.76 -2.89
N ILE A 58 16.20 15.90 -2.89
CA ILE A 58 17.12 15.01 -3.61
C ILE A 58 17.06 13.58 -3.03
N ILE A 59 17.06 13.44 -1.71
CA ILE A 59 16.91 12.14 -1.03
C ILE A 59 15.55 11.50 -1.38
N LEU A 60 14.47 12.29 -1.35
CA LEU A 60 13.13 11.81 -1.70
C LEU A 60 13.03 11.45 -3.19
N ALA A 61 13.65 12.21 -4.09
CA ALA A 61 13.75 11.89 -5.50
C ALA A 61 14.44 10.54 -5.70
N ARG A 62 15.60 10.32 -5.06
CA ARG A 62 16.31 9.01 -5.09
C ARG A 62 15.46 7.88 -4.54
N ALA A 63 14.74 8.10 -3.44
CA ALA A 63 13.85 7.10 -2.86
C ALA A 63 12.69 6.76 -3.81
N GLN A 64 12.12 7.75 -4.49
CA GLN A 64 11.06 7.56 -5.47
C GLN A 64 11.56 6.81 -6.71
N GLU A 65 12.78 7.09 -7.18
CA GLU A 65 13.40 6.30 -8.23
C GLU A 65 13.66 4.86 -7.79
N ARG A 66 14.22 4.67 -6.60
CA ARG A 66 14.43 3.32 -6.04
C ARG A 66 13.13 2.56 -5.91
N LYS A 67 12.03 3.21 -5.53
CA LYS A 67 10.71 2.56 -5.48
C LYS A 67 10.28 2.07 -6.85
N LYS A 68 10.47 2.87 -7.92
CA LYS A 68 10.25 2.42 -9.29
C LYS A 68 11.15 1.23 -9.65
N PHE A 69 12.43 1.25 -9.28
CA PHE A 69 13.35 0.12 -9.52
C PHE A 69 12.95 -1.15 -8.77
N VAL A 70 12.58 -1.05 -7.49
CA VAL A 70 12.13 -2.20 -6.69
C VAL A 70 10.85 -2.80 -7.27
N GLU A 71 9.90 -1.96 -7.72
CA GLU A 71 8.69 -2.40 -8.41
C GLU A 71 9.02 -3.06 -9.76
N VAL A 72 10.02 -2.56 -10.49
CA VAL A 72 10.47 -3.15 -11.76
C VAL A 72 11.11 -4.52 -11.53
N ASP A 73 11.99 -4.66 -10.54
CA ASP A 73 12.68 -5.92 -10.25
C ASP A 73 11.72 -6.98 -9.70
N THR A 74 10.75 -6.60 -8.85
CA THR A 74 9.72 -7.55 -8.38
C THR A 74 8.78 -7.96 -9.49
N ALA A 75 8.25 -7.02 -10.29
CA ALA A 75 7.41 -7.37 -11.43
C ALA A 75 8.15 -8.22 -12.47
N ALA A 76 9.43 -7.92 -12.74
CA ALA A 76 10.25 -8.72 -13.65
C ALA A 76 10.49 -10.14 -13.12
N ALA A 77 10.71 -10.28 -11.81
CA ALA A 77 10.88 -11.59 -11.17
C ALA A 77 9.59 -12.42 -11.25
N GLU A 78 8.43 -11.82 -10.99
CA GLU A 78 7.13 -12.48 -11.11
C GLU A 78 6.86 -12.93 -12.55
N LEU A 79 7.08 -12.07 -13.54
CA LEU A 79 6.94 -12.40 -14.97
C LEU A 79 7.91 -13.51 -15.40
N SER A 80 9.15 -13.45 -14.92
CA SER A 80 10.18 -14.46 -15.20
C SER A 80 9.79 -15.83 -14.67
N GLN A 81 9.26 -15.90 -13.44
CA GLN A 81 8.83 -17.14 -12.82
C GLN A 81 7.57 -17.73 -13.44
N LEU A 82 6.60 -16.89 -13.82
CA LEU A 82 5.29 -17.36 -14.30
C LEU A 82 5.30 -17.82 -15.77
N ILE A 83 6.21 -17.28 -16.59
CA ILE A 83 6.18 -17.44 -18.04
C ILE A 83 7.50 -18.03 -18.58
N GLU A 84 8.45 -18.36 -17.69
CA GLU A 84 9.80 -18.86 -18.03
C GLU A 84 10.57 -17.87 -18.94
N ILE A 85 10.43 -16.57 -18.66
CA ILE A 85 11.13 -15.50 -19.38
C ILE A 85 12.47 -15.24 -18.69
N LYS A 86 13.53 -14.96 -19.46
CA LYS A 86 14.81 -14.49 -18.89
C LYS A 86 14.58 -13.18 -18.13
N ILE A 87 15.21 -13.00 -16.98
CA ILE A 87 14.97 -11.84 -16.12
C ILE A 87 15.29 -10.51 -16.82
N GLU A 88 16.28 -10.50 -17.72
CA GLU A 88 16.65 -9.32 -18.51
C GLU A 88 15.54 -8.90 -19.48
N ASP A 89 14.91 -9.88 -20.13
CA ASP A 89 13.81 -9.64 -21.06
C ASP A 89 12.54 -9.23 -20.31
N ALA A 90 12.30 -9.82 -19.14
CA ALA A 90 11.22 -9.41 -18.24
C ALA A 90 11.41 -7.95 -17.80
N LYS A 91 12.63 -7.51 -17.48
CA LYS A 91 12.91 -6.09 -17.16
C LYS A 91 12.62 -5.15 -18.33
N ARG A 92 12.86 -5.57 -19.57
CA ARG A 92 12.52 -4.79 -20.78
C ARG A 92 11.00 -4.66 -20.93
N LEU A 93 10.25 -5.75 -20.73
CA LEU A 93 8.78 -5.73 -20.74
C LEU A 93 8.20 -4.83 -19.65
N VAL A 94 8.73 -4.89 -18.43
CA VAL A 94 8.28 -3.99 -17.35
C VAL A 94 8.64 -2.53 -17.65
N SER A 95 9.79 -2.30 -18.27
CA SER A 95 10.20 -0.95 -18.72
C SER A 95 9.30 -0.40 -19.83
N SER A 96 8.70 -1.26 -20.67
CA SER A 96 7.69 -0.89 -21.67
C SER A 96 6.27 -0.80 -21.09
N GLY A 97 6.10 -0.97 -19.77
CA GLY A 97 4.82 -0.78 -19.08
C GLY A 97 4.03 -2.06 -18.80
N VAL A 98 4.57 -3.24 -19.08
CA VAL A 98 3.94 -4.53 -18.76
C VAL A 98 4.28 -4.92 -17.34
N MET A 99 3.38 -4.67 -16.39
CA MET A 99 3.65 -4.90 -14.96
C MET A 99 3.15 -6.25 -14.45
N SER A 100 2.33 -6.97 -15.21
CA SER A 100 1.71 -8.22 -14.80
C SER A 100 1.51 -9.19 -15.97
N VAL A 101 1.24 -10.46 -15.65
CA VAL A 101 0.87 -11.49 -16.64
C VAL A 101 -0.43 -11.12 -17.36
N GLU A 102 -1.36 -10.47 -16.66
CA GLU A 102 -2.62 -9.99 -17.22
C GLU A 102 -2.40 -8.89 -18.26
N ASP A 103 -1.49 -7.94 -17.98
CA ASP A 103 -1.11 -6.87 -18.91
C ASP A 103 -0.47 -7.50 -20.16
N LEU A 104 0.48 -8.43 -19.96
CA LEU A 104 1.13 -9.11 -21.09
C LEU A 104 0.13 -9.88 -21.95
N ALA A 105 -0.87 -10.53 -21.33
CA ALA A 105 -1.89 -11.28 -22.05
C ALA A 105 -2.84 -10.39 -22.91
N GLU A 106 -2.92 -9.11 -22.60
CA GLU A 106 -3.79 -8.13 -23.29
C GLU A 106 -3.04 -7.27 -24.32
N GLU A 107 -1.71 -7.25 -24.28
CA GLU A 107 -0.88 -6.44 -25.17
C GLU A 107 -0.70 -7.00 -26.59
N SER A 108 -0.30 -6.10 -27.52
CA SER A 108 0.03 -6.45 -28.91
C SER A 108 1.51 -6.79 -29.05
N ALA A 109 1.81 -7.94 -29.66
CA ALA A 109 3.19 -8.38 -29.90
C ALA A 109 4.00 -7.37 -30.73
N ASP A 110 3.36 -6.72 -31.71
CA ASP A 110 4.03 -5.76 -32.59
C ASP A 110 4.45 -4.50 -31.83
N LEU A 111 3.61 -4.02 -30.90
CA LEU A 111 3.91 -2.84 -30.07
C LEU A 111 5.04 -3.14 -29.09
N LEU A 112 4.97 -4.29 -28.41
CA LEU A 112 6.02 -4.69 -27.49
C LEU A 112 7.34 -4.97 -28.21
N SER A 113 7.31 -5.48 -29.44
CA SER A 113 8.52 -5.69 -30.25
C SER A 113 9.22 -4.37 -30.58
N GLU A 114 8.44 -3.37 -30.98
CA GLU A 114 8.92 -2.01 -31.25
C GLU A 114 9.56 -1.37 -30.00
N ASP A 115 8.92 -1.51 -28.83
CA ASP A 115 9.38 -0.87 -27.59
C ASP A 115 10.56 -1.60 -26.91
N THR A 116 10.59 -2.95 -26.97
CA THR A 116 11.60 -3.76 -26.25
C THR A 116 12.78 -4.19 -27.12
N GLY A 117 12.66 -4.09 -28.45
CA GLY A 117 13.62 -4.60 -29.41
C GLY A 117 13.68 -6.14 -29.47
N LEU A 118 12.71 -6.84 -28.89
CA LEU A 118 12.60 -8.30 -28.92
C LEU A 118 11.81 -8.74 -30.16
N SER A 119 12.07 -9.95 -30.67
CA SER A 119 11.37 -10.43 -31.87
C SER A 119 9.88 -10.68 -31.59
N VAL A 120 9.04 -10.38 -32.58
CA VAL A 120 7.58 -10.57 -32.50
C VAL A 120 7.23 -12.01 -32.13
N ASP A 121 7.94 -13.01 -32.66
CA ASP A 121 7.68 -14.43 -32.39
C ASP A 121 7.89 -14.80 -30.91
N ILE A 122 8.96 -14.27 -30.30
CA ILE A 122 9.26 -14.49 -28.87
C ILE A 122 8.15 -13.89 -28.02
N ILE A 123 7.74 -12.66 -28.33
CA ILE A 123 6.67 -11.97 -27.59
C ILE A 123 5.32 -12.68 -27.78
N GLN A 124 4.98 -13.12 -28.99
CA GLN A 124 3.76 -13.88 -29.24
C GLN A 124 3.71 -15.17 -28.43
N LYS A 125 4.84 -15.88 -28.30
CA LYS A 125 4.96 -17.06 -27.44
C LYS A 125 4.67 -16.70 -25.97
N TRP A 126 5.23 -15.61 -25.46
CA TRP A 126 4.98 -15.18 -24.07
C TRP A 126 3.54 -14.71 -23.85
N ILE A 127 2.93 -14.00 -24.79
CA ILE A 127 1.52 -13.60 -24.73
C ILE A 127 0.62 -14.84 -24.70
N LYS A 128 0.94 -15.89 -25.48
CA LYS A 128 0.21 -17.16 -25.46
C LYS A 128 0.31 -17.82 -24.08
N ASN A 129 1.52 -17.96 -23.54
CA ASN A 129 1.74 -18.53 -22.20
C ASN A 129 1.02 -17.70 -21.12
N ALA A 130 1.07 -16.36 -21.19
CA ALA A 130 0.36 -15.47 -20.27
C ALA A 130 -1.16 -15.71 -20.29
N LYS A 131 -1.75 -15.91 -21.48
CA LYS A 131 -3.18 -16.25 -21.64
C LYS A 131 -3.52 -17.61 -21.04
N GLU A 132 -2.61 -18.58 -21.08
CA GLU A 132 -2.80 -19.89 -20.45
C GLU A 132 -2.74 -19.79 -18.92
N VAL A 133 -1.75 -19.06 -18.36
CA VAL A 133 -1.65 -18.78 -16.92
C VAL A 133 -2.89 -18.01 -16.42
N LYS A 134 -3.41 -17.08 -17.21
CA LYS A 134 -4.65 -16.33 -16.91
C LYS A 134 -5.90 -17.20 -16.83
N LYS A 135 -5.90 -18.43 -17.36
CA LYS A 135 -7.02 -19.39 -17.20
C LYS A 135 -6.99 -20.12 -15.86
N LEU A 136 -5.85 -20.15 -15.15
CA LEU A 136 -5.74 -20.82 -13.85
C LEU A 136 -6.49 -20.05 -12.76
N PRO A 137 -7.08 -20.69 -11.74
CA PRO A 137 -7.71 -19.99 -10.62
C PRO A 137 -6.68 -19.12 -9.87
N ALA A 138 -7.10 -17.96 -9.35
CA ALA A 138 -6.22 -16.95 -8.75
C ALA A 138 -5.32 -17.49 -7.62
N GLU A 139 -5.79 -18.51 -6.91
CA GLU A 139 -5.05 -19.19 -5.85
C GLU A 139 -3.81 -19.94 -6.35
N LYS A 140 -3.85 -20.47 -7.58
CA LYS A 140 -2.70 -21.14 -8.24
C LYS A 140 -1.74 -20.16 -8.94
N ARG A 141 -2.10 -18.87 -9.03
CA ARG A 141 -1.26 -17.83 -9.65
C ARG A 141 -0.30 -17.14 -8.68
N LYS A 142 -0.51 -17.31 -7.37
CA LYS A 142 0.37 -16.73 -6.36
C LYS A 142 1.66 -17.54 -6.28
N VAL A 143 2.68 -17.07 -7.00
CA VAL A 143 4.03 -17.54 -6.74
C VAL A 143 4.46 -16.96 -5.40
N VAL A 144 4.73 -17.84 -4.43
CA VAL A 144 5.44 -17.43 -3.23
C VAL A 144 6.86 -17.13 -3.67
N VAL A 145 7.17 -15.84 -3.84
CA VAL A 145 8.54 -15.40 -4.06
C VAL A 145 9.30 -15.71 -2.78
N VAL A 146 9.90 -16.90 -2.72
CA VAL A 146 10.87 -17.24 -1.69
C VAL A 146 12.08 -16.35 -1.99
N PRO A 147 12.41 -15.37 -1.14
CA PRO A 147 13.60 -14.57 -1.38
C PRO A 147 14.78 -15.54 -1.45
N SER A 148 15.48 -15.54 -2.58
CA SER A 148 16.69 -16.33 -2.76
C SER A 148 17.62 -16.00 -1.61
N ALA A 149 17.78 -16.93 -0.68
CA ALA A 149 18.68 -16.75 0.45
C ALA A 149 20.08 -16.52 -0.12
N GLU A 150 20.62 -15.32 0.08
CA GLU A 150 22.05 -15.12 0.02
C GLU A 150 22.67 -16.16 0.96
N THR A 151 23.53 -17.00 0.39
CA THR A 151 24.32 -18.01 1.09
C THR A 151 25.13 -17.33 2.19
N THR A 152 24.54 -17.18 3.36
CA THR A 152 25.25 -16.83 4.60
C THR A 152 25.53 -18.12 5.35
N PHE A 153 26.82 -18.35 5.46
CA PHE A 153 27.52 -19.44 6.12
C PHE A 153 27.01 -19.61 7.58
N GLY A 154 26.05 -20.50 7.82
CA GLY A 154 25.50 -20.67 9.17
C GLY A 154 24.66 -21.92 9.47
N SER A 155 24.38 -22.80 8.49
CA SER A 155 23.42 -23.89 8.69
C SER A 155 24.02 -25.23 9.16
N LYS A 156 25.20 -25.24 9.81
CA LYS A 156 25.84 -26.49 10.31
C LYS A 156 25.78 -26.71 11.82
N MET A 157 25.07 -25.90 12.61
CA MET A 157 24.94 -26.12 14.07
C MET A 157 23.49 -26.13 14.56
N SER A 158 22.64 -26.98 14.01
CA SER A 158 21.34 -27.29 14.63
C SER A 158 20.91 -28.76 14.46
N GLY A 159 21.87 -29.66 14.30
CA GLY A 159 21.64 -31.09 14.04
C GLY A 159 21.83 -32.03 15.23
N ALA A 160 21.90 -31.51 16.46
CA ALA A 160 21.98 -32.33 17.67
C ALA A 160 21.14 -31.65 18.75
N PHE A 161 20.38 -32.43 19.54
CA PHE A 161 19.33 -32.02 20.48
C PHE A 161 17.96 -31.75 19.85
N PHE A 162 17.23 -32.81 19.53
CA PHE A 162 15.96 -33.19 20.18
C PHE A 162 15.39 -34.42 19.46
N GLY A 163 15.34 -35.54 20.16
CA GLY A 163 14.72 -36.77 19.69
C GLY A 163 13.19 -36.71 19.80
N SER A 164 12.54 -37.32 18.80
CA SER A 164 11.33 -38.14 18.93
C SER A 164 10.31 -37.76 20.02
N SER A 165 9.26 -37.03 19.64
CA SER A 165 7.89 -37.43 20.02
C SER A 165 6.88 -36.99 18.96
N SER A 166 6.26 -37.99 18.33
CA SER A 166 5.09 -37.87 17.48
C SER A 166 3.87 -37.63 18.37
N GLY A 167 3.37 -36.39 18.45
CA GLY A 167 2.17 -36.10 19.23
C GLY A 167 1.70 -34.64 19.34
N PHE A 168 2.44 -33.64 18.85
CA PHE A 168 2.11 -32.23 19.11
C PHE A 168 1.76 -31.37 17.89
N THR A 169 1.61 -31.95 16.70
CA THR A 169 1.42 -31.17 15.45
C THR A 169 0.01 -30.62 15.22
N ASN A 170 -1.01 -31.03 15.99
CA ASN A 170 -2.40 -30.59 15.74
C ASN A 170 -2.94 -29.49 16.66
N ILE A 171 -2.15 -28.92 17.57
CA ILE A 171 -2.59 -27.81 18.45
C ILE A 171 -1.98 -26.44 18.05
N TYR A 172 -1.09 -26.42 17.06
CA TYR A 172 -0.31 -25.22 16.71
C TYR A 172 -0.82 -24.40 15.52
N ASN A 173 -1.84 -24.86 14.80
CA ASN A 173 -2.33 -24.14 13.61
C ASN A 173 -3.18 -22.90 13.90
N ASP A 174 -3.56 -22.62 15.16
CA ASP A 174 -4.39 -21.45 15.50
C ASP A 174 -3.87 -20.60 16.69
N SER A 175 -2.66 -20.87 17.20
CA SER A 175 -2.12 -20.25 18.43
C SER A 175 -0.76 -19.53 18.23
N SER A 176 -0.52 -18.95 17.05
CA SER A 176 0.76 -18.31 16.70
C SER A 176 1.10 -17.06 17.54
N SER A 177 0.12 -16.40 18.17
CA SER A 177 0.36 -15.22 19.01
C SER A 177 0.85 -15.57 20.42
N PHE A 178 0.44 -16.71 20.97
CA PHE A 178 0.77 -17.10 22.34
C PHE A 178 2.21 -17.64 22.45
N GLY A 179 2.62 -18.53 21.53
CA GLY A 179 3.99 -19.04 21.49
C GLY A 179 5.03 -17.94 21.26
N GLN A 180 4.70 -16.92 20.45
CA GLN A 180 5.59 -15.79 20.19
C GLN A 180 5.71 -14.82 21.38
N SER A 181 4.66 -14.70 22.19
CA SER A 181 4.70 -13.88 23.40
C SER A 181 5.62 -14.52 24.46
N ILE A 182 5.63 -15.84 24.57
CA ILE A 182 6.53 -16.58 25.47
C ILE A 182 8.00 -16.43 25.02
N ILE A 183 8.26 -16.57 23.71
CA ILE A 183 9.61 -16.38 23.16
C ILE A 183 10.10 -14.95 23.43
N PHE A 184 9.24 -13.95 23.27
CA PHE A 184 9.58 -12.55 23.56
C PHE A 184 9.91 -12.31 25.04
N VAL A 185 9.14 -12.90 25.97
CA VAL A 185 9.42 -12.81 27.41
C VAL A 185 10.75 -13.49 27.76
N LEU A 186 11.04 -14.65 27.17
CA LEU A 186 12.29 -15.37 27.39
C LEU A 186 13.50 -14.59 26.86
N ILE A 187 13.43 -14.07 25.63
CA ILE A 187 14.52 -13.29 25.04
C ILE A 187 14.75 -11.99 25.83
N SER A 188 13.67 -11.30 26.22
CA SER A 188 13.78 -10.06 27.01
C SER A 188 14.39 -10.33 28.40
N SER A 189 14.05 -11.47 29.02
CA SER A 189 14.62 -11.89 30.31
C SER A 189 16.11 -12.24 30.18
N VAL A 190 16.50 -12.92 29.09
CA VAL A 190 17.91 -13.25 28.81
C VAL A 190 18.73 -12.00 28.50
N LEU A 191 18.19 -11.05 27.75
CA LEU A 191 18.86 -9.77 27.47
C LEU A 191 19.00 -8.90 28.72
N LEU A 192 17.98 -8.86 29.58
CA LEU A 192 18.05 -8.18 30.87
C LEU A 192 19.10 -8.83 31.78
N TRP A 193 19.16 -10.16 31.80
CA TRP A 193 20.17 -10.91 32.53
C TRP A 193 21.59 -10.66 31.99
N PHE A 194 21.77 -10.62 30.66
CA PHE A 194 23.04 -10.25 30.04
C PHE A 194 23.45 -8.81 30.34
N TYR A 195 22.51 -7.87 30.35
CA TYR A 195 22.79 -6.47 30.70
C TYR A 195 23.21 -6.34 32.17
N LEU A 196 22.52 -7.02 33.08
CA LEU A 196 22.88 -7.05 34.50
C LEU A 196 24.22 -7.76 34.72
N SER A 197 24.49 -8.84 33.99
CA SER A 197 25.77 -9.57 34.06
C SER A 197 26.92 -8.76 33.47
N MET A 198 26.74 -8.07 32.34
CA MET A 198 27.74 -7.17 31.77
C MET A 198 28.00 -5.95 32.64
N SER A 199 27.00 -5.47 33.39
CA SER A 199 27.21 -4.40 34.38
C SER A 199 28.14 -4.81 35.53
N GLN A 200 28.38 -6.11 35.71
CA GLN A 200 29.26 -6.70 36.72
C GLN A 200 30.54 -7.31 36.11
N ALA A 201 30.68 -7.34 34.78
CA ALA A 201 31.76 -8.04 34.10
C ALA A 201 33.01 -7.16 33.98
N VAL A 202 34.14 -7.71 34.43
CA VAL A 202 35.49 -7.16 34.21
C VAL A 202 36.10 -7.90 33.01
N ILE A 203 36.56 -7.17 31.99
CA ILE A 203 37.16 -7.76 30.78
C ILE A 203 38.65 -7.38 30.75
N GLY A 204 39.51 -8.30 31.20
CA GLY A 204 40.95 -8.05 31.39
C GLY A 204 41.22 -7.10 32.56
N ASP A 205 42.28 -6.29 32.49
CA ASP A 205 42.55 -5.23 33.49
C ASP A 205 41.65 -3.98 33.31
N PHE A 206 40.78 -3.99 32.29
CA PHE A 206 39.80 -2.93 32.05
C PHE A 206 38.46 -3.30 32.67
N SER A 207 38.18 -2.69 33.82
CA SER A 207 36.84 -2.65 34.38
C SER A 207 35.96 -1.69 33.57
N LEU A 208 34.70 -2.04 33.31
CA LEU A 208 33.72 -1.06 32.80
C LEU A 208 33.60 0.17 33.72
N VAL A 209 34.01 0.05 34.98
CA VAL A 209 34.16 1.14 35.95
C VAL A 209 35.26 2.13 35.53
N THR A 210 36.38 1.69 34.94
CA THR A 210 37.43 2.63 34.50
C THR A 210 37.06 3.37 33.22
N LEU A 211 36.31 2.74 32.31
CA LEU A 211 35.71 3.44 31.15
C LEU A 211 34.64 4.45 31.60
N TRP A 212 33.91 4.12 32.67
CA TRP A 212 32.95 5.00 33.34
C TRP A 212 33.64 6.21 34.00
N GLU A 213 34.78 6.00 34.66
CA GLU A 213 35.59 7.07 35.25
C GLU A 213 36.21 8.00 34.20
N MET A 214 36.57 7.51 33.02
CA MET A 214 37.13 8.33 31.94
C MET A 214 36.14 9.29 31.26
N THR A 215 34.82 9.15 31.49
CA THR A 215 33.79 10.01 30.86
C THR A 215 33.19 11.05 31.81
N GLN A 216 33.83 11.28 32.95
CA GLN A 216 33.34 12.17 34.00
C GLN A 216 33.55 13.66 33.67
N LEU A 217 32.63 14.23 32.89
CA LEU A 217 32.24 15.62 33.07
C LEU A 217 31.24 15.63 34.24
N SER A 218 31.78 15.71 35.45
CA SER A 218 31.02 15.69 36.68
C SER A 218 30.61 17.12 37.01
N ILE A 219 29.31 17.36 37.21
CA ILE A 219 28.82 18.65 37.68
C ILE A 219 28.43 18.45 39.15
N PRO A 220 29.24 18.93 40.11
CA PRO A 220 28.84 18.91 41.51
C PRO A 220 27.73 19.93 41.71
N ILE A 221 26.60 19.47 42.22
CA ILE A 221 25.47 20.30 42.63
C ILE A 221 25.42 20.20 44.15
N VAL A 222 25.75 21.30 44.82
CA VAL A 222 25.70 21.38 46.29
C VAL A 222 24.34 21.95 46.68
N VAL A 223 23.55 21.16 47.42
CA VAL A 223 22.28 21.62 47.99
C VAL A 223 22.37 21.48 49.51
N GLU A 224 22.44 22.64 50.19
CA GLU A 224 22.58 22.82 51.64
C GLU A 224 23.82 22.15 52.26
N THR A 225 23.83 20.83 52.40
CA THR A 225 24.94 20.02 52.94
C THR A 225 25.21 18.75 52.14
N LEU A 226 24.48 18.53 51.05
CA LEU A 226 24.58 17.34 50.21
C LEU A 226 25.28 17.70 48.89
N GLU A 227 26.46 17.12 48.66
CA GLU A 227 27.14 17.18 47.37
C GLU A 227 26.62 16.06 46.47
N ILE A 228 25.91 16.41 45.40
CA ILE A 228 25.43 15.45 44.40
C ILE A 228 26.24 15.65 43.12
N THR A 229 26.95 14.61 42.69
CA THR A 229 27.71 14.65 41.43
C THR A 229 26.87 14.06 40.29
N LEU A 230 26.53 14.88 39.28
CA LEU A 230 25.71 14.46 38.14
C LEU A 230 26.59 14.15 36.90
N TYR A 231 26.29 13.05 36.20
CA TYR A 231 27.00 12.61 34.99
C TYR A 231 26.07 12.63 33.75
N PRO A 232 25.89 13.80 33.11
CA PRO A 232 24.87 14.00 32.09
C PRO A 232 25.12 13.22 30.78
N ILE A 233 26.38 13.02 30.38
CA ILE A 233 26.73 12.41 29.08
C ILE A 233 26.31 10.93 29.04
N VAL A 234 26.52 10.20 30.13
CA VAL A 234 26.21 8.76 30.18
C VAL A 234 24.70 8.52 30.25
N LEU A 235 23.98 9.38 30.98
CA LEU A 235 22.53 9.31 31.08
C LEU A 235 21.85 9.61 29.74
N VAL A 236 22.30 10.67 29.05
CA VAL A 236 21.77 11.06 27.74
C VAL A 236 22.17 10.05 26.66
N GLY A 237 23.42 9.59 26.65
CA GLY A 237 23.92 8.60 25.69
C GLY A 237 23.21 7.25 25.80
N GLY A 238 23.01 6.74 27.02
CA GLY A 238 22.27 5.50 27.27
C GLY A 238 20.82 5.58 26.82
N ILE A 239 20.13 6.69 27.13
CA ILE A 239 18.73 6.92 26.69
C ILE A 239 18.64 6.94 25.16
N ILE A 240 19.56 7.64 24.48
CA ILE A 240 19.55 7.73 23.02
C ILE A 240 19.79 6.37 22.36
N ILE A 241 20.75 5.59 22.84
CA ILE A 241 21.06 4.26 22.29
C ILE A 241 19.86 3.33 22.44
N VAL A 242 19.19 3.33 23.60
CA VAL A 242 17.99 2.52 23.84
C VAL A 242 16.83 2.93 22.91
N ILE A 243 16.59 4.24 22.75
CA ILE A 243 15.54 4.75 21.85
C ILE A 243 15.82 4.37 20.38
N ILE A 244 17.07 4.53 19.92
CA ILE A 244 17.46 4.22 18.53
C ILE A 244 17.37 2.72 18.27
N GLY A 245 17.88 1.88 19.17
CA GLY A 245 17.80 0.42 19.05
C GLY A 245 16.35 -0.05 18.92
N TRP A 246 15.43 0.54 19.69
CA TRP A 246 14.00 0.21 19.65
C TRP A 246 13.28 0.69 18.39
N LEU A 247 13.59 1.89 17.89
CA LEU A 247 13.02 2.38 16.62
C LEU A 247 13.47 1.52 15.43
N LEU A 248 14.71 1.05 15.45
CA LEU A 248 15.24 0.11 14.45
C LEU A 248 14.57 -1.25 14.56
N PHE A 249 14.43 -1.80 15.78
CA PHE A 249 13.76 -3.07 16.00
C PHE A 249 12.28 -3.03 15.58
N GLY A 250 11.55 -1.97 15.94
CA GLY A 250 10.15 -1.78 15.52
C GLY A 250 9.98 -1.74 14.00
N LYS A 251 10.93 -1.13 13.28
CA LYS A 251 10.97 -1.15 11.81
C LYS A 251 11.22 -2.54 11.24
N ILE A 252 12.15 -3.29 11.82
CA ILE A 252 12.46 -4.66 11.38
C ILE A 252 11.23 -5.56 11.55
N VAL A 253 10.56 -5.50 12.70
CA VAL A 253 9.36 -6.28 12.99
C VAL A 253 8.18 -5.87 12.07
N ALA A 254 7.98 -4.58 11.83
CA ALA A 254 6.95 -4.09 10.92
C ALA A 254 7.20 -4.53 9.46
N SER A 255 8.45 -4.47 9.00
CA SER A 255 8.84 -4.89 7.66
C SER A 255 8.73 -6.40 7.46
N ALA A 256 9.00 -7.21 8.49
CA ALA A 256 8.97 -8.66 8.39
C ALA A 256 7.55 -9.25 8.28
N ARG A 257 6.49 -8.50 8.63
CA ARG A 257 5.13 -9.05 8.74
C ARG A 257 4.09 -8.48 7.78
N ASN A 258 4.43 -7.50 6.93
CA ASN A 258 3.47 -6.86 6.03
C ASN A 258 2.16 -6.43 6.73
N LEU A 259 2.25 -6.07 8.02
CA LEU A 259 1.09 -5.72 8.84
C LEU A 259 0.69 -4.27 8.54
N GLU A 260 -0.43 -4.09 7.84
CA GLU A 260 -1.16 -2.82 7.86
C GLU A 260 -1.81 -2.65 9.24
N PHE A 261 -1.10 -1.99 10.17
CA PHE A 261 -1.60 -1.71 11.51
C PHE A 261 -2.74 -0.67 11.48
N LYS A 262 -3.96 -1.11 11.14
CA LYS A 262 -5.19 -0.35 11.39
C LYS A 262 -5.65 -0.58 12.84
N GLY A 263 -5.00 0.10 13.77
CA GLY A 263 -5.34 0.08 15.20
C GLY A 263 -4.14 0.47 16.07
N THR A 264 -4.00 1.76 16.36
CA THR A 264 -2.79 2.37 16.96
C THR A 264 -2.59 2.12 18.45
N SER A 265 -3.63 1.70 19.20
CA SER A 265 -3.56 1.69 20.67
C SER A 265 -2.76 0.54 21.28
N ALA A 266 -2.83 -0.67 20.73
CA ALA A 266 -2.09 -1.83 21.24
C ALA A 266 -0.58 -1.69 20.98
N VAL A 267 -0.22 -1.23 19.78
CA VAL A 267 1.19 -0.97 19.40
C VAL A 267 1.79 0.14 20.25
N LEU A 268 1.02 1.19 20.55
CA LEU A 268 1.47 2.28 21.41
C LEU A 268 1.67 1.80 22.86
N GLY A 269 0.79 0.93 23.36
CA GLY A 269 0.96 0.27 24.66
C GLY A 269 2.26 -0.53 24.72
N PHE A 270 2.49 -1.44 23.78
CA PHE A 270 3.73 -2.23 23.76
C PHE A 270 4.99 -1.38 23.53
N ALA A 271 4.89 -0.27 22.77
CA ALA A 271 6.01 0.65 22.56
C ALA A 271 6.37 1.48 23.79
N MET A 272 5.43 1.71 24.73
CA MET A 272 5.68 2.48 25.95
C MET A 272 6.26 1.65 27.11
N ALA A 273 6.11 0.32 27.09
CA ALA A 273 6.56 -0.56 28.16
C ALA A 273 8.07 -0.43 28.48
N PRO A 274 8.99 -0.35 27.50
CA PRO A 274 10.42 -0.17 27.76
C PRO A 274 10.75 1.20 28.36
N GLY A 275 10.01 2.26 27.97
CA GLY A 275 10.19 3.60 28.53
C GLY A 275 9.80 3.67 30.00
N ILE A 276 8.72 2.99 30.39
CA ILE A 276 8.28 2.91 31.79
C ILE A 276 9.28 2.07 32.61
N LEU A 277 9.78 0.95 32.07
CA LEU A 277 10.84 0.16 32.70
C LEU A 277 12.13 0.97 32.90
N LEU A 278 12.52 1.77 31.90
CA LEU A 278 13.69 2.65 32.02
C LEU A 278 13.49 3.69 33.13
N LEU A 279 12.29 4.27 33.24
CA LEU A 279 11.95 5.19 34.34
C LEU A 279 12.02 4.51 35.70
N ILE A 280 11.57 3.26 35.83
CA ILE A 280 11.70 2.47 37.07
C ILE A 280 13.17 2.22 37.41
N VAL A 281 14.00 1.88 36.42
CA VAL A 281 15.45 1.67 36.63
C VAL A 281 16.15 2.97 37.03
N ILE A 282 15.82 4.10 36.40
CA ILE A 282 16.34 5.42 36.76
C ILE A 282 15.90 5.78 38.18
N ALA A 283 14.62 5.63 38.50
CA ALA A 283 14.10 5.87 39.85
C ALA A 283 14.79 4.98 40.90
N GLY A 284 15.08 3.72 40.55
CA GLY A 284 15.86 2.79 41.36
C GLY A 284 17.26 3.29 41.73
N LYS A 285 17.91 4.08 40.85
CA LYS A 285 19.21 4.70 41.16
C LYS A 285 19.12 5.90 42.11
N PHE A 286 17.97 6.58 42.14
CA PHE A 286 17.71 7.70 43.07
C PHE A 286 17.10 7.24 44.40
N LEU A 287 16.61 5.99 44.48
CA LEU A 287 16.05 5.39 45.69
C LEU A 287 16.92 5.51 46.96
N PRO A 288 18.26 5.41 46.90
CA PRO A 288 19.12 5.58 48.09
C PRO A 288 19.12 6.98 48.68
N MET A 289 18.75 8.01 47.90
CA MET A 289 18.67 9.40 48.36
C MET A 289 17.36 9.72 49.10
N LEU A 290 16.37 8.82 49.03
CA LEU A 290 15.09 9.00 49.71
C LEU A 290 15.12 8.44 51.13
N PRO A 291 14.36 9.05 52.08
CA PRO A 291 14.14 8.49 53.41
C PRO A 291 13.70 7.03 53.35
N ILE A 292 14.16 6.23 54.31
CA ILE A 292 13.93 4.78 54.36
C ILE A 292 12.43 4.44 54.26
N ASP A 293 11.57 5.24 54.89
CA ASP A 293 10.11 5.04 54.91
C ASP A 293 9.47 5.20 53.51
N ILE A 294 10.01 6.08 52.67
CA ILE A 294 9.53 6.27 51.30
C ILE A 294 10.10 5.18 50.40
N ARG A 295 11.37 4.83 50.61
CA ARG A 295 12.11 3.86 49.81
C ARG A 295 11.46 2.47 49.83
N THR A 296 11.00 2.02 50.99
CA THR A 296 10.41 0.69 51.17
C THR A 296 9.07 0.54 50.47
N TRP A 297 8.30 1.63 50.29
CA TRP A 297 6.99 1.58 49.63
C TRP A 297 7.03 1.94 48.14
N LEU A 298 7.92 2.86 47.73
CA LEU A 298 7.91 3.43 46.39
C LEU A 298 8.23 2.40 45.29
N LEU A 299 9.26 1.57 45.48
CA LEU A 299 9.66 0.59 44.46
C LEU A 299 8.61 -0.51 44.26
N PRO A 300 8.06 -1.15 45.31
CA PRO A 300 6.93 -2.07 45.16
C PRO A 300 5.70 -1.41 44.52
N ALA A 301 5.39 -0.16 44.87
CA ALA A 301 4.26 0.56 44.28
C ALA A 301 4.46 0.80 42.77
N MET A 302 5.66 1.23 42.33
CA MET A 302 5.97 1.42 40.91
C MET A 302 5.93 0.11 40.12
N LEU A 303 6.46 -0.99 40.68
CA LEU A 303 6.34 -2.31 40.07
C LEU A 303 4.89 -2.79 39.98
N GLY A 304 4.09 -2.56 41.04
CA GLY A 304 2.67 -2.89 41.06
C GLY A 304 1.87 -2.13 40.00
N ILE A 305 2.13 -0.85 39.81
CA ILE A 305 1.50 -0.04 38.76
C ILE A 305 1.88 -0.56 37.37
N PHE A 306 3.16 -0.90 37.15
CA PHE A 306 3.62 -1.42 35.87
C PHE A 306 3.02 -2.79 35.54
N THR A 307 2.98 -3.71 36.49
CA THR A 307 2.39 -5.05 36.29
C THR A 307 0.87 -4.94 36.05
N PHE A 308 0.17 -4.07 36.78
CA PHE A 308 -1.24 -3.80 36.56
C PHE A 308 -1.52 -3.22 35.15
N TRP A 309 -0.70 -2.27 34.71
CA TRP A 309 -0.82 -1.70 33.36
C TRP A 309 -0.53 -2.73 32.25
N MET A 310 0.48 -3.59 32.43
CA MET A 310 0.75 -4.72 31.52
C MET A 310 -0.42 -5.71 31.47
N ALA A 311 -1.05 -6.00 32.61
CA ALA A 311 -2.24 -6.86 32.67
C ALA A 311 -3.43 -6.24 31.91
N ILE A 312 -3.68 -4.93 32.07
CA ILE A 312 -4.75 -4.21 31.35
C ILE A 312 -4.52 -4.22 29.85
N THR A 313 -3.30 -3.93 29.40
CA THR A 313 -2.97 -3.90 27.96
C THR A 313 -3.10 -5.28 27.33
N PHE A 314 -2.69 -6.33 28.05
CA PHE A 314 -2.87 -7.72 27.65
C PHE A 314 -4.35 -8.13 27.60
N LEU A 315 -5.14 -7.84 28.64
CA LEU A 315 -6.58 -8.13 28.68
C LEU A 315 -7.35 -7.39 27.58
N ARG A 316 -6.97 -6.14 27.26
CA ARG A 316 -7.51 -5.42 26.11
C ARG A 316 -7.16 -6.11 24.79
N GLY A 317 -5.93 -6.58 24.62
CA GLY A 317 -5.53 -7.35 23.44
C GLY A 317 -6.37 -8.60 23.24
N LEU A 318 -6.69 -9.31 24.32
CA LEU A 318 -7.56 -10.49 24.28
C LEU A 318 -9.03 -10.13 24.00
N ALA A 319 -9.56 -9.08 24.63
CA ALA A 319 -10.97 -8.68 24.47
C ALA A 319 -11.29 -8.11 23.08
N PHE A 320 -10.32 -7.48 22.43
CA PHE A 320 -10.50 -6.83 21.12
C PHE A 320 -9.85 -7.61 19.96
N SER A 321 -9.36 -8.83 20.20
CA SER A 321 -8.93 -9.69 19.10
C SER A 321 -10.16 -9.99 18.22
N PRO A 322 -10.16 -9.59 16.94
CA PRO A 322 -11.30 -9.80 16.08
C PRO A 322 -11.55 -11.29 15.96
N ARG A 323 -12.60 -11.79 16.62
CA ARG A 323 -13.10 -13.15 16.39
C ARG A 323 -13.45 -13.22 14.92
N GLY A 324 -12.59 -13.87 14.14
CA GLY A 324 -12.86 -14.14 12.74
C GLY A 324 -14.26 -14.75 12.65
N LYS A 325 -15.11 -14.20 11.79
CA LYS A 325 -16.40 -14.81 11.48
C LYS A 325 -16.11 -16.24 11.05
N GLN A 326 -16.38 -17.20 11.94
CA GLN A 326 -16.44 -18.59 11.56
C GLN A 326 -17.48 -18.65 10.45
N VAL A 327 -17.02 -19.01 9.25
CA VAL A 327 -17.92 -19.38 8.16
C VAL A 327 -18.62 -20.62 8.66
N THR A 328 -19.87 -20.46 9.11
CA THR A 328 -20.73 -21.58 9.48
C THR A 328 -20.83 -22.47 8.26
N ALA A 329 -20.21 -23.65 8.33
CA ALA A 329 -20.38 -24.68 7.32
C ALA A 329 -21.88 -25.01 7.25
N VAL A 330 -22.47 -24.79 6.06
CA VAL A 330 -23.86 -25.14 5.79
C VAL A 330 -23.96 -26.66 5.82
N ALA A 331 -24.65 -27.20 6.83
CA ALA A 331 -25.00 -28.61 6.89
C ALA A 331 -25.98 -28.96 5.75
N PRO A 332 -25.78 -30.09 5.04
CA PRO A 332 -26.69 -30.50 3.99
C PRO A 332 -27.89 -31.24 4.58
N GLY A 333 -29.09 -30.76 4.24
CA GLY A 333 -30.31 -31.58 4.23
C GLY A 333 -31.23 -31.42 5.43
N ILE A 334 -32.24 -30.55 5.28
CA ILE A 334 -33.54 -30.75 5.94
C ILE A 334 -34.64 -30.45 4.90
N LYS A 335 -35.51 -31.44 4.69
CA LYS A 335 -36.69 -31.42 3.80
C LYS A 335 -37.72 -30.39 4.29
N ALA A 336 -38.38 -29.76 3.34
CA ALA A 336 -39.51 -28.85 3.56
C ALA A 336 -40.70 -29.55 4.24
N PRO A 337 -41.40 -28.88 5.17
CA PRO A 337 -42.76 -29.24 5.55
C PRO A 337 -43.81 -28.39 4.80
N THR A 338 -44.85 -29.10 4.37
CA THR A 338 -46.12 -28.69 3.77
C THR A 338 -46.92 -27.76 4.70
N PRO A 339 -47.75 -26.82 4.19
CA PRO A 339 -48.36 -25.77 5.01
C PRO A 339 -49.66 -26.27 5.68
N ALA A 340 -49.82 -25.93 6.95
CA ALA A 340 -51.06 -26.09 7.71
C ALA A 340 -51.82 -24.77 7.76
N GLU A 341 -53.11 -24.86 7.44
CA GLU A 341 -54.17 -23.87 7.67
C GLU A 341 -54.13 -23.32 9.10
N THR A 342 -54.23 -21.99 9.24
CA THR A 342 -54.70 -21.38 10.49
C THR A 342 -55.50 -20.13 10.15
N THR A 343 -56.71 -20.16 10.69
CA THR A 343 -57.85 -19.28 10.54
C THR A 343 -57.58 -17.89 11.13
N LEU A 344 -58.22 -16.91 10.50
CA LEU A 344 -58.20 -15.47 10.77
C LEU A 344 -58.68 -15.10 12.18
N GLU A 345 -58.02 -14.12 12.79
CA GLU A 345 -58.68 -13.14 13.67
C GLU A 345 -58.21 -11.74 13.29
N VAL A 346 -59.20 -10.87 13.08
CA VAL A 346 -59.11 -9.53 12.49
C VAL A 346 -58.70 -8.54 13.56
N VAL A 347 -57.55 -7.88 13.37
CA VAL A 347 -57.24 -6.59 13.99
C VAL A 347 -56.80 -5.65 12.87
N GLU A 348 -57.59 -4.60 12.68
CA GLU A 348 -57.50 -3.61 11.62
C GLU A 348 -56.35 -2.63 11.93
N GLU A 349 -55.14 -2.98 11.53
CA GLU A 349 -54.00 -2.07 11.48
C GLU A 349 -53.83 -1.59 10.03
N VAL A 350 -53.90 -0.27 9.81
CA VAL A 350 -53.78 0.39 8.51
C VAL A 350 -52.36 0.18 7.97
N LYS A 351 -52.17 -0.96 7.32
CA LYS A 351 -50.98 -1.35 6.58
C LYS A 351 -51.02 -0.63 5.23
N GLU A 352 -50.24 0.44 5.09
CA GLU A 352 -49.95 1.01 3.78
C GLU A 352 -49.50 -0.12 2.86
N ARG A 353 -50.25 -0.35 1.77
CA ARG A 353 -49.90 -1.33 0.75
C ARG A 353 -48.46 -1.07 0.32
N PRO A 354 -47.55 -2.06 0.38
CA PRO A 354 -46.29 -1.93 -0.32
C PRO A 354 -46.64 -1.70 -1.79
N SER A 355 -46.38 -0.47 -2.25
CA SER A 355 -46.52 -0.07 -3.64
C SER A 355 -45.71 -1.07 -4.45
N VAL A 356 -46.42 -1.97 -5.16
CA VAL A 356 -45.83 -2.98 -6.02
C VAL A 356 -44.98 -2.21 -7.02
N ALA A 357 -43.66 -2.28 -6.85
CA ALA A 357 -42.73 -1.57 -7.72
C ALA A 357 -43.11 -1.93 -9.16
N PRO A 358 -43.39 -0.93 -10.02
CA PRO A 358 -43.80 -1.21 -11.38
C PRO A 358 -42.76 -2.13 -12.04
N PRO A 359 -43.20 -3.12 -12.82
CA PRO A 359 -42.29 -4.06 -13.47
C PRO A 359 -41.22 -3.27 -14.22
N PRO A 360 -39.93 -3.65 -14.11
CA PRO A 360 -38.84 -2.90 -14.72
C PRO A 360 -39.12 -2.78 -16.21
N MET A 361 -39.30 -1.54 -16.68
CA MET A 361 -39.60 -1.29 -18.09
C MET A 361 -38.51 -1.93 -18.96
N PRO A 362 -38.88 -2.57 -20.09
CA PRO A 362 -37.91 -3.20 -20.97
C PRO A 362 -36.86 -2.17 -21.39
N ILE A 363 -35.61 -2.44 -21.01
CA ILE A 363 -34.48 -1.54 -21.24
C ILE A 363 -34.24 -1.48 -22.75
N LYS A 364 -34.64 -0.38 -23.39
CA LYS A 364 -34.38 -0.13 -24.81
C LYS A 364 -32.87 -0.01 -24.99
N LYS A 365 -32.25 -1.00 -25.67
CA LYS A 365 -30.81 -0.96 -25.98
C LYS A 365 -30.54 0.33 -26.76
N ALA A 366 -29.56 1.12 -26.31
CA ALA A 366 -29.09 2.28 -27.07
C ALA A 366 -28.62 1.79 -28.44
N GLY A 367 -29.26 2.27 -29.51
CA GLY A 367 -28.86 1.95 -30.87
C GLY A 367 -27.47 2.53 -31.20
N PRO A 368 -26.86 2.14 -32.32
CA PRO A 368 -25.63 2.77 -32.80
C PRO A 368 -25.81 4.28 -32.92
N ILE A 369 -24.88 5.04 -32.36
CA ILE A 369 -24.89 6.50 -32.41
C ILE A 369 -24.04 6.92 -33.61
N ASN A 370 -24.57 7.81 -34.45
CA ASN A 370 -23.83 8.37 -35.57
C ASN A 370 -22.73 9.32 -35.04
N LEU A 371 -21.53 9.25 -35.60
CA LEU A 371 -20.39 10.07 -35.18
C LEU A 371 -20.63 11.58 -35.38
N THR A 372 -21.56 11.98 -36.24
CA THR A 372 -22.00 13.38 -36.36
C THR A 372 -22.61 13.91 -35.06
N ASN A 373 -23.19 13.04 -34.24
CA ASN A 373 -23.85 13.41 -32.99
C ASN A 373 -22.90 13.32 -31.78
N PHE A 374 -21.63 12.96 -31.98
CA PHE A 374 -20.68 12.80 -30.89
C PHE A 374 -20.24 14.12 -30.26
N GLY A 375 -20.48 15.28 -30.88
CA GLY A 375 -20.26 16.63 -30.33
C GLY A 375 -18.81 17.00 -29.94
N ILE A 376 -17.92 16.03 -29.76
CA ILE A 376 -16.53 16.15 -29.31
C ILE A 376 -15.52 15.93 -30.44
N ILE A 377 -15.97 15.42 -31.58
CA ILE A 377 -15.13 15.12 -32.75
C ILE A 377 -15.23 16.32 -33.69
N ALA A 378 -14.09 16.86 -34.13
CA ALA A 378 -14.10 17.98 -35.05
C ALA A 378 -14.67 17.58 -36.42
N GLN A 379 -15.33 18.50 -37.13
CA GLN A 379 -16.04 18.17 -38.38
C GLN A 379 -15.11 17.56 -39.44
N ASN A 380 -13.88 18.02 -39.54
CA ASN A 380 -12.86 17.45 -40.44
C ASN A 380 -12.48 16.01 -40.06
N GLU A 381 -12.38 15.71 -38.76
CA GLU A 381 -12.10 14.37 -38.24
C GLU A 381 -13.29 13.42 -38.50
N ILE A 382 -14.53 13.92 -38.40
CA ILE A 382 -15.75 13.16 -38.75
C ILE A 382 -15.72 12.79 -40.23
N THR A 383 -15.43 13.74 -41.13
CA THR A 383 -15.35 13.47 -42.57
C THR A 383 -14.26 12.44 -42.89
N ALA A 384 -13.08 12.55 -42.25
CA ALA A 384 -12.00 11.57 -42.44
C ALA A 384 -12.40 10.16 -41.96
N LEU A 385 -13.10 10.05 -40.82
CA LEU A 385 -13.61 8.77 -40.32
C LEU A 385 -14.66 8.17 -41.26
N GLN A 386 -15.59 8.98 -41.76
CA GLN A 386 -16.62 8.55 -42.72
C GLN A 386 -16.00 8.09 -44.04
N GLN A 387 -15.01 8.80 -44.57
CA GLN A 387 -14.27 8.41 -45.77
C GLN A 387 -13.52 7.08 -45.58
N ALA A 388 -13.03 6.80 -44.36
CA ALA A 388 -12.41 5.53 -44.01
C ALA A 388 -13.41 4.40 -43.69
N GLY A 389 -14.72 4.65 -43.78
CA GLY A 389 -15.79 3.67 -43.56
C GLY A 389 -16.26 3.53 -42.12
N TYR A 390 -15.88 4.45 -41.22
CA TYR A 390 -16.31 4.47 -39.82
C TYR A 390 -17.41 5.52 -39.64
N VAL A 391 -18.68 5.09 -39.57
CA VAL A 391 -19.84 6.01 -39.52
C VAL A 391 -20.47 6.05 -38.13
N THR A 392 -20.39 4.96 -37.38
CA THR A 392 -21.07 4.81 -36.08
C THR A 392 -20.10 4.53 -34.94
N SER A 393 -20.56 4.74 -33.71
CA SER A 393 -19.82 4.37 -32.50
C SER A 393 -19.46 2.88 -32.44
N ILE A 394 -20.29 2.00 -33.02
CA ILE A 394 -20.03 0.56 -33.08
C ILE A 394 -18.85 0.26 -34.01
N ASP A 395 -18.71 1.00 -35.11
CA ASP A 395 -17.61 0.82 -36.06
C ASP A 395 -16.27 1.16 -35.40
N LEU A 396 -16.23 2.22 -34.58
CA LEU A 396 -15.07 2.58 -33.77
C LEU A 396 -14.71 1.48 -32.76
N LEU A 397 -15.70 0.84 -32.13
CA LEU A 397 -15.45 -0.22 -31.16
C LEU A 397 -14.88 -1.48 -31.81
N ARG A 398 -15.41 -1.87 -32.99
CA ARG A 398 -14.99 -3.08 -33.72
C ARG A 398 -13.59 -2.98 -34.32
N ALA A 399 -13.18 -1.79 -34.75
CA ALA A 399 -11.88 -1.60 -35.38
C ALA A 399 -10.75 -1.33 -34.36
N ASN A 400 -9.51 -1.67 -34.75
CA ASN A 400 -8.32 -1.35 -33.96
C ASN A 400 -8.00 0.16 -34.07
N SER A 401 -7.68 0.80 -32.94
CA SER A 401 -7.35 2.24 -32.91
C SER A 401 -6.10 2.57 -33.74
N LYS A 402 -5.11 1.65 -33.85
CA LYS A 402 -3.91 1.84 -34.67
C LYS A 402 -4.27 1.88 -36.17
N ASP A 403 -5.20 1.04 -36.59
CA ASP A 403 -5.63 0.97 -38.00
C ASP A 403 -6.46 2.18 -38.39
N ILE A 404 -7.37 2.62 -37.51
CA ILE A 404 -8.12 3.86 -37.70
C ILE A 404 -7.14 5.03 -37.83
N ALA A 405 -6.17 5.15 -36.91
CA ALA A 405 -5.19 6.23 -36.92
C ALA A 405 -4.36 6.27 -38.21
N LYS A 406 -3.91 5.12 -38.70
CA LYS A 406 -3.17 5.00 -39.97
C LYS A 406 -4.02 5.41 -41.17
N LYS A 407 -5.30 5.03 -41.21
CA LYS A 407 -6.20 5.32 -42.35
C LYS A 407 -6.66 6.77 -42.39
N THR A 408 -6.92 7.38 -41.23
CA THR A 408 -7.50 8.74 -41.16
C THR A 408 -6.46 9.82 -40.86
N ASN A 409 -5.22 9.45 -40.55
CA ASN A 409 -4.18 10.35 -40.07
C ASN A 409 -4.58 11.12 -38.79
N ILE A 410 -5.53 10.59 -38.01
CA ILE A 410 -5.93 11.14 -36.71
C ILE A 410 -5.03 10.56 -35.63
N GLN A 411 -4.67 11.39 -34.64
CA GLN A 411 -3.85 10.95 -33.52
C GLN A 411 -4.51 9.77 -32.78
N GLN A 412 -3.77 8.67 -32.63
CA GLN A 412 -4.26 7.43 -32.01
C GLN A 412 -4.85 7.65 -30.60
N SER A 413 -4.27 8.56 -29.81
CA SER A 413 -4.75 8.90 -28.47
C SER A 413 -6.19 9.43 -28.46
N LYS A 414 -6.56 10.26 -29.44
CA LYS A 414 -7.95 10.76 -29.59
C LYS A 414 -8.91 9.63 -29.90
N ILE A 415 -8.53 8.75 -30.83
CA ILE A 415 -9.34 7.58 -31.21
C ILE A 415 -9.57 6.66 -30.01
N ILE A 416 -8.54 6.43 -29.18
CA ILE A 416 -8.68 5.65 -27.94
C ILE A 416 -9.73 6.28 -27.03
N ILE A 417 -9.69 7.60 -26.82
CA ILE A 417 -10.68 8.30 -26.00
C ILE A 417 -12.09 8.15 -26.59
N TRP A 418 -12.26 8.32 -27.90
CA TRP A 418 -13.57 8.16 -28.56
C TRP A 418 -14.10 6.73 -28.46
N ARG A 419 -13.23 5.72 -28.52
CA ARG A 419 -13.60 4.32 -28.28
C ARG A 419 -14.05 4.08 -26.84
N ILE A 420 -13.34 4.63 -25.86
CA ILE A 420 -13.72 4.55 -24.44
C ILE A 420 -15.10 5.18 -24.22
N ILE A 421 -15.33 6.39 -24.76
CA ILE A 421 -16.62 7.08 -24.67
C ILE A 421 -17.71 6.26 -25.37
N SER A 422 -17.43 5.74 -26.57
CA SER A 422 -18.37 4.87 -27.32
C SER A 422 -18.76 3.61 -26.55
N ASP A 423 -17.82 3.00 -25.83
CA ASP A 423 -18.10 1.82 -25.01
C ASP A 423 -18.98 2.20 -23.81
N LEU A 424 -18.62 3.27 -23.08
CA LEU A 424 -19.37 3.75 -21.92
C LEU A 424 -20.81 4.14 -22.25
N MET A 425 -21.04 4.78 -23.39
CA MET A 425 -22.39 5.15 -23.86
C MET A 425 -23.32 3.95 -24.14
N ARG A 426 -22.81 2.71 -24.13
CA ARG A 426 -23.65 1.49 -24.20
C ARG A 426 -24.45 1.26 -22.92
N VAL A 427 -24.02 1.85 -21.80
CA VAL A 427 -24.74 1.77 -20.53
C VAL A 427 -26.03 2.60 -20.64
N PRO A 428 -27.22 2.00 -20.44
CA PRO A 428 -28.48 2.73 -20.57
C PRO A 428 -28.55 3.93 -19.62
N GLY A 429 -29.01 5.07 -20.12
CA GLY A 429 -29.09 6.33 -19.36
C GLY A 429 -27.74 7.02 -19.15
N MET A 430 -26.72 6.70 -19.96
CA MET A 430 -25.43 7.37 -19.97
C MET A 430 -25.30 8.26 -21.20
N ASP A 431 -25.41 9.57 -20.99
CA ASP A 431 -25.19 10.56 -22.05
C ASP A 431 -23.71 10.78 -22.33
N LEU A 432 -23.43 11.40 -23.48
CA LEU A 432 -22.09 11.74 -23.95
C LEU A 432 -21.27 12.52 -22.91
N GLN A 433 -21.89 13.51 -22.24
CA GLN A 433 -21.21 14.33 -21.23
C GLN A 433 -20.75 13.49 -20.03
N TYR A 434 -21.61 12.58 -19.57
CA TYR A 434 -21.29 11.67 -18.47
C TYR A 434 -20.21 10.66 -18.85
N ALA A 435 -20.30 10.07 -20.05
CA ALA A 435 -19.28 9.16 -20.56
C ALA A 435 -17.90 9.85 -20.67
N MET A 436 -17.86 11.12 -21.08
CA MET A 436 -16.63 11.91 -21.14
C MET A 436 -16.04 12.17 -19.75
N ILE A 437 -16.88 12.53 -18.76
CA ILE A 437 -16.41 12.73 -17.37
C ILE A 437 -15.83 11.43 -16.81
N LEU A 438 -16.49 10.30 -17.02
CA LEU A 438 -16.00 8.98 -16.58
C LEU A 438 -14.69 8.59 -17.27
N ALA A 439 -14.57 8.83 -18.58
CA ALA A 439 -13.34 8.59 -19.32
C ALA A 439 -12.18 9.44 -18.78
N LYS A 440 -12.41 10.73 -18.52
CA LYS A 440 -11.43 11.64 -17.89
C LYS A 440 -11.08 11.23 -16.45
N SER A 441 -12.03 10.65 -15.73
CA SER A 441 -11.84 10.12 -14.37
C SER A 441 -11.02 8.81 -14.34
N GLY A 442 -10.68 8.25 -15.51
CA GLY A 442 -9.85 7.05 -15.64
C GLY A 442 -10.62 5.75 -15.89
N VAL A 443 -11.94 5.82 -16.11
CA VAL A 443 -12.73 4.66 -16.51
C VAL A 443 -12.45 4.35 -17.98
N ARG A 444 -12.06 3.11 -18.29
CA ARG A 444 -11.52 2.72 -19.62
C ARG A 444 -12.47 1.87 -20.45
N SER A 445 -13.50 1.29 -19.84
CA SER A 445 -14.49 0.44 -20.52
C SER A 445 -15.68 0.19 -19.60
N VAL A 446 -16.77 -0.34 -20.15
CA VAL A 446 -17.94 -0.81 -19.38
C VAL A 446 -17.53 -1.92 -18.40
N LYS A 447 -16.63 -2.82 -18.83
CA LYS A 447 -16.08 -3.88 -17.97
C LYS A 447 -15.23 -3.34 -16.82
N HIS A 448 -14.52 -2.22 -17.03
CA HIS A 448 -13.82 -1.54 -15.94
C HIS A 448 -14.84 -0.93 -14.98
N LEU A 449 -15.85 -0.22 -15.51
CA LEU A 449 -16.91 0.40 -14.72
C LEU A 449 -17.64 -0.60 -13.82
N SER A 450 -17.96 -1.80 -14.32
CA SER A 450 -18.69 -2.83 -13.56
C SER A 450 -17.93 -3.41 -12.36
N LYS A 451 -16.59 -3.24 -12.33
CA LYS A 451 -15.70 -3.75 -11.27
C LYS A 451 -15.26 -2.69 -10.28
N ILE A 452 -15.37 -1.41 -10.62
CA ILE A 452 -14.90 -0.31 -9.76
C ILE A 452 -15.78 -0.21 -8.50
N ASN A 453 -15.15 0.11 -7.37
CA ASN A 453 -15.85 0.45 -6.13
C ASN A 453 -16.52 1.82 -6.26
N GLU A 454 -17.81 1.91 -5.94
CA GLU A 454 -18.62 3.12 -6.05
C GLU A 454 -18.02 4.33 -5.33
N ASN A 455 -17.51 4.15 -4.11
CA ASN A 455 -16.92 5.24 -3.33
C ASN A 455 -15.63 5.75 -3.96
N ALA A 456 -14.80 4.85 -4.51
CA ALA A 456 -13.58 5.23 -5.20
C ALA A 456 -13.90 6.01 -6.49
N LEU A 457 -14.90 5.57 -7.25
CA LEU A 457 -15.35 6.27 -8.45
C LEU A 457 -15.89 7.66 -8.13
N LYS A 458 -16.69 7.79 -7.08
CA LYS A 458 -17.26 9.06 -6.65
C LYS A 458 -16.17 10.10 -6.37
N VAL A 459 -15.10 9.72 -5.66
CA VAL A 459 -13.97 10.61 -5.38
C VAL A 459 -13.26 11.04 -6.67
N GLN A 460 -13.02 10.11 -7.60
CA GLN A 460 -12.35 10.42 -8.88
C GLN A 460 -13.19 11.34 -9.78
N VAL A 461 -14.50 11.11 -9.83
CA VAL A 461 -15.44 11.92 -10.60
C VAL A 461 -15.52 13.34 -10.05
N LEU A 462 -15.65 13.50 -8.73
CA LEU A 462 -15.70 14.83 -8.10
C LEU A 462 -14.39 15.61 -8.29
N ASP A 463 -13.24 14.94 -8.18
CA ASP A 463 -11.93 15.54 -8.46
C ASP A 463 -11.82 15.99 -9.93
N THR A 464 -12.33 15.19 -10.87
CA THR A 464 -12.33 15.53 -12.30
C THR A 464 -13.25 16.71 -12.61
N ILE A 465 -14.48 16.72 -12.05
CA ILE A 465 -15.42 17.84 -12.21
C ILE A 465 -14.82 19.14 -11.68
N SER A 466 -14.18 19.09 -10.51
CA SER A 466 -13.51 20.23 -9.88
C SER A 466 -12.33 20.75 -10.72
N LYS A 467 -11.51 19.85 -11.27
CA LYS A 467 -10.35 20.23 -12.11
C LYS A 467 -10.73 20.85 -13.44
N GLU A 468 -11.81 20.36 -14.05
CA GLU A 468 -12.22 20.74 -15.41
C GLU A 468 -13.31 21.83 -15.43
N ASN A 469 -13.78 22.30 -14.25
CA ASN A 469 -14.87 23.28 -14.11
C ASN A 469 -16.14 22.88 -14.88
N ILE A 470 -16.51 21.61 -14.84
CA ILE A 470 -17.69 21.09 -15.54
C ILE A 470 -18.93 21.40 -14.69
N SER A 471 -19.96 22.04 -15.28
CA SER A 471 -21.20 22.41 -14.58
C SER A 471 -22.15 21.23 -14.32
N THR A 472 -21.87 20.07 -14.91
CA THR A 472 -22.72 18.87 -14.80
C THR A 472 -22.58 18.22 -13.42
N THR A 473 -23.67 18.16 -12.67
CA THR A 473 -23.74 17.46 -11.38
C THR A 473 -23.98 15.97 -11.58
N ILE A 474 -23.10 15.13 -11.03
CA ILE A 474 -23.27 13.67 -10.99
C ILE A 474 -23.63 13.27 -9.55
N THR A 475 -24.81 12.67 -9.36
CA THR A 475 -25.24 12.18 -8.04
C THR A 475 -24.70 10.77 -7.77
N ALA A 476 -24.63 10.39 -6.50
CA ALA A 476 -24.18 9.04 -6.11
C ALA A 476 -25.11 7.95 -6.66
N ASN A 477 -26.43 8.20 -6.65
CA ASN A 477 -27.42 7.26 -7.17
C ASN A 477 -27.20 6.98 -8.67
N MET A 478 -26.89 8.01 -9.46
CA MET A 478 -26.56 7.82 -10.89
C MET A 478 -25.34 6.93 -11.09
N LEU A 479 -24.27 7.12 -10.30
CA LEU A 479 -23.08 6.26 -10.37
C LEU A 479 -23.39 4.82 -9.99
N SER A 480 -24.15 4.62 -8.91
CA SER A 480 -24.57 3.29 -8.47
C SER A 480 -25.40 2.57 -9.54
N GLU A 481 -26.38 3.27 -10.14
CA GLU A 481 -27.19 2.75 -11.24
C GLU A 481 -26.35 2.39 -12.47
N TRP A 482 -25.41 3.25 -12.87
CA TRP A 482 -24.53 2.96 -14.02
C TRP A 482 -23.61 1.77 -13.76
N ILE A 483 -23.06 1.63 -12.54
CA ILE A 483 -22.25 0.46 -12.16
C ILE A 483 -23.13 -0.81 -12.20
N GLN A 484 -24.36 -0.75 -11.71
CA GLN A 484 -25.29 -1.87 -11.73
C GLN A 484 -25.66 -2.27 -13.17
N ARG A 485 -25.97 -1.29 -14.03
CA ARG A 485 -26.26 -1.53 -15.46
C ARG A 485 -25.04 -2.00 -16.24
N ALA A 486 -23.84 -1.55 -15.87
CA ALA A 486 -22.60 -2.04 -16.47
C ALA A 486 -22.32 -3.51 -16.11
N LYS A 487 -22.83 -4.03 -14.99
CA LYS A 487 -22.71 -5.45 -14.62
C LYS A 487 -23.62 -6.37 -15.44
N SER A 488 -24.67 -5.85 -16.06
CA SER A 488 -25.59 -6.63 -16.90
C SER A 488 -25.23 -6.64 -18.39
N LEU A 489 -24.18 -5.90 -18.78
CA LEU A 489 -23.60 -5.86 -20.13
C LEU A 489 -22.30 -6.68 -20.18
#